data_AF-A0A9D1P9X7-F1
#
_entry.id   AF-A0A9D1P9X7-F1
#
_cell.length_a   1.000
_cell.length_b   1.000
_cell.length_c   1.000
_cell.angle_alpha   90.00
_cell.angle_beta   90.00
_cell.angle_gamma   90.00
#
_symmetry.space_group_name_H-M   'P 1'
#
loop_
_entity.id
_entity.type
_entity.pdbx_description
1 polymer ?
#
loop_
_entity_poly.entity_id
_entity_poly.type
_entity_poly.pdbx_seq_one_letter_code
_entity_poly.pdbx_strand_id
1 'polypeptide(L)' 'MEKNSAFGLGDATAVEHLEGGVTRKILKYGGKLMLVEVTMPKGGTGSAHKHPHEQISYIA' A
#
# COMPACT_ATOMS: atom_id res chain seq x y z
N MET A 1 6.64 9.20 -11.10
CA MET A 1 5.25 8.74 -10.99
C MET A 1 4.37 9.98 -10.92
N GLU A 2 3.56 10.26 -11.94
CA GLU A 2 2.69 11.45 -11.95
C GLU A 2 1.63 11.35 -10.85
N LYS A 3 1.24 12.47 -10.25
CA LYS A 3 0.19 12.49 -9.21
C LYS A 3 -1.11 11.91 -9.79
N ASN A 4 -1.71 10.94 -9.10
CA ASN A 4 -2.87 10.23 -9.64
C ASN A 4 -4.19 11.00 -9.38
N SER A 5 -5.17 10.82 -10.26
CA SER A 5 -6.50 11.49 -10.26
C SER A 5 -7.25 11.40 -8.92
N ALA A 6 -8.22 12.29 -8.68
CA ALA A 6 -8.97 12.41 -7.42
C ALA A 6 -9.74 11.15 -6.98
N PHE A 7 -10.03 10.22 -7.90
CA PHE A 7 -10.77 8.98 -7.60
C PHE A 7 -10.08 7.77 -8.25
N GLY A 8 -10.07 6.62 -7.56
CA GLY A 8 -9.48 5.39 -8.10
C GLY A 8 -10.16 4.16 -7.55
N LEU A 9 -10.45 3.22 -8.45
CA LEU A 9 -10.97 1.90 -8.09
C LEU A 9 -9.79 0.96 -7.84
N GLY A 10 -9.81 0.27 -6.68
CA GLY A 10 -8.73 -0.65 -6.30
C GLY A 10 -8.53 -1.79 -7.29
N ASP A 11 -9.59 -2.24 -7.96
CA ASP A 11 -9.54 -3.36 -8.93
C ASP A 11 -8.82 -2.99 -10.24
N ALA A 12 -8.78 -1.70 -10.58
CA ALA A 12 -8.07 -1.20 -11.75
C ALA A 12 -6.59 -0.85 -11.43
N THR A 13 -6.15 -1.07 -10.19
CA THR A 13 -4.79 -0.73 -9.74
C THR A 13 -3.87 -1.94 -9.85
N ALA A 14 -2.70 -1.73 -10.45
CA ALA A 14 -1.70 -2.79 -10.59
C ALA A 14 -1.27 -3.38 -9.23
N VAL A 15 -1.18 -4.71 -9.19
CA VAL A 15 -0.68 -5.45 -8.03
C VAL A 15 0.82 -5.66 -8.19
N GLU A 16 1.56 -5.28 -7.15
CA GLU A 16 2.99 -5.57 -7.04
C GLU A 16 3.20 -6.74 -6.07
N HIS A 17 3.97 -7.74 -6.50
CA HIS A 17 4.36 -8.89 -5.68
C HIS A 17 5.64 -8.59 -4.92
N LEU A 18 5.61 -8.83 -3.61
CA LEU A 18 6.73 -8.65 -2.70
C LEU A 18 7.18 -10.00 -2.13
N GLU A 19 8.22 -9.97 -1.30
CA GLU A 19 8.71 -11.15 -0.60
C GLU A 19 7.64 -11.76 0.33
N GLY A 20 7.77 -13.07 0.57
CA GLY A 20 6.89 -13.78 1.51
C GLY A 20 5.44 -13.90 1.05
N GLY A 21 5.14 -13.69 -0.25
CA GLY A 21 3.78 -13.75 -0.79
C GLY A 21 2.92 -12.54 -0.45
N VAL A 22 3.51 -11.50 0.13
CA VAL A 22 2.84 -10.21 0.34
C VAL A 22 2.62 -9.54 -1.01
N THR A 23 1.46 -8.92 -1.19
CA THR A 23 1.20 -8.06 -2.34
C THR A 23 0.84 -6.66 -1.89
N ARG A 24 1.11 -5.67 -2.75
CA ARG A 24 0.67 -4.30 -2.52
C ARG A 24 0.03 -3.69 -3.76
N LYS A 25 -0.88 -2.75 -3.54
CA LYS A 25 -1.39 -1.83 -4.57
C LYS A 25 -1.17 -0.41 -4.11
N ILE A 26 -0.52 0.41 -4.95
CA ILE A 26 -0.39 1.84 -4.71
C ILE A 26 -1.68 2.51 -5.19
N LEU A 27 -2.61 2.76 -4.28
CA LEU A 27 -3.95 3.25 -4.62
C LEU A 27 -3.91 4.72 -5.06
N LYS A 28 -3.35 5.59 -4.21
CA LYS A 28 -3.24 7.03 -4.46
C LYS A 28 -2.03 7.63 -3.77
N TYR A 29 -1.50 8.71 -4.34
CA TYR A 29 -0.48 9.53 -3.71
C TYR A 29 -0.55 10.96 -4.24
N GLY A 30 -0.21 11.92 -3.38
CA GLY A 30 -0.16 13.33 -3.72
C GLY A 30 0.29 14.17 -2.53
N GLY A 31 1.01 15.25 -2.80
CA GLY A 31 1.58 16.09 -1.73
C GLY A 31 2.47 15.27 -0.80
N LYS A 32 2.09 15.14 0.47
CA LYS A 32 2.79 14.37 1.50
C LYS A 32 2.08 13.06 1.90
N LEU A 33 1.00 12.69 1.21
CA LEU A 33 0.16 11.54 1.57
C LEU A 33 0.20 10.46 0.49
N MET A 34 0.17 9.21 0.93
CA MET A 34 0.10 8.02 0.09
C MET A 34 -0.81 6.99 0.76
N LEU A 35 -1.67 6.36 -0.05
CA LEU A 35 -2.53 5.26 0.36
C LEU A 35 -2.12 4.00 -0.39
N VAL A 36 -1.87 2.95 0.38
CA VAL A 36 -1.45 1.63 -0.12
C VAL A 36 -2.34 0.57 0.51
N GLU A 37 -2.81 -0.36 -0.32
CA GLU A 37 -3.42 -1.61 0.14
C GLU A 37 -2.32 -2.68 0.21
N VAL A 38 -2.20 -3.35 1.34
CA VAL A 38 -1.24 -4.45 1.54
C VAL A 38 -2.02 -5.71 1.89
N THR A 39 -1.85 -6.77 1.09
CA THR A 39 -2.43 -8.09 1.37
C THR A 39 -1.32 -9.02 1.85
N MET A 40 -1.54 -9.63 3.01
CA MET A 40 -0.63 -10.63 3.57
C MET A 40 -1.24 -12.03 3.45
N PRO A 41 -0.45 -13.07 3.14
CA PRO A 41 -0.94 -14.44 3.21
C PRO A 41 -1.28 -14.83 4.66
N LYS A 42 -2.05 -15.90 4.85
CA LYS A 42 -2.37 -16.40 6.19
C LYS A 42 -1.08 -16.69 6.98
N GLY A 43 -0.96 -16.06 8.14
CA GLY A 43 0.25 -16.16 8.98
C GLY A 43 1.43 -15.31 8.51
N GLY A 44 1.27 -14.51 7.46
CA GLY A 44 2.27 -13.54 7.01
C GLY A 44 2.51 -12.46 8.05
N THR A 45 3.76 -12.06 8.21
CA THR A 45 4.20 -11.05 9.18
C THR A 45 5.08 -10.00 8.50
N GLY A 46 4.92 -8.74 8.90
CA GLY A 46 5.87 -7.68 8.55
C GLY A 46 6.90 -7.50 9.65
N SER A 47 8.20 -7.46 9.31
CA SER A 47 9.28 -7.16 10.26
C SER A 47 9.10 -5.76 10.86
N ALA A 48 9.38 -5.61 12.16
CA ALA A 48 9.32 -4.31 12.82
C ALA A 48 10.33 -3.34 12.19
N HIS A 49 9.88 -2.14 11.83
CA HIS A 49 10.69 -1.10 11.18
C HIS A 49 10.20 0.30 11.58
N LYS A 50 10.96 1.34 11.19
CA LYS A 50 10.64 2.75 11.44
C LYS A 50 10.98 3.60 10.23
N HIS A 51 10.18 4.63 10.00
CA HIS A 51 10.39 5.61 8.94
C HIS A 51 10.20 7.03 9.47
N PRO A 52 10.80 8.04 8.82
CA PRO A 52 10.56 9.45 9.16
C PRO A 52 9.16 9.93 8.76
N HIS A 53 8.43 9.15 7.95
CA HIS A 53 7.08 9.46 7.51
C HIS A 53 6.05 8.99 8.56
N GLU A 54 5.02 9.80 8.77
CA GLU A 54 3.85 9.38 9.56
C GLU A 54 3.10 8.28 8.81
N GLN A 55 2.68 7.22 9.54
CA GLN A 55 1.99 6.08 8.97
C GLN A 55 0.85 5.64 9.89
N ILE A 56 -0.32 5.42 9.29
CA ILE A 56 -1.50 4.83 9.93
C ILE A 56 -1.95 3.66 9.07
N SER A 57 -2.45 2.60 9.71
CA SER A 57 -2.97 1.42 9.03
C SER A 57 -4.39 1.13 9.49
N TYR A 58 -5.23 0.69 8.56
CA TYR A 58 -6.59 0.25 8.81
C TYR A 58 -6.74 -1.20 8.36
N ILE A 59 -7.48 -1.99 9.15
CA ILE A 59 -7.83 -3.37 8.81
C ILE A 59 -9.26 -3.36 8.31
N ALA A 60 -9.44 -3.74 7.04
CA ALA A 60 -10.75 -3.84 6.39
C ALA A 60 -11.47 -5.15 6.71
#